data_AF-A0A2S0N6M1-F1
#
_entry.id   AF-A0A2S0N6M1-F1
#
_cell.length_a   1.000
_cell.length_b   1.000
_cell.length_c   1.000
_cell.angle_alpha   90.00
_cell.angle_beta   90.00
_cell.angle_gamma   90.00
#
_symmetry.space_group_name_H-M   'P 1'
#
loop_
_entity.id
_entity.type
_entity.pdbx_description
1 polymer ?
#
loop_
_entity_poly.entity_id
_entity_poly.type
_entity_poly.pdbx_seq_one_letter_code
_entity_poly.pdbx_strand_id
1 'polypeptide(L)'
;MAEAKYEDALLLLSHRRPSNAFYMAGYAVEIGFKACIALQFAAHSIPDRRFVSAVYTHSLKELVGLAGLTGEMKQRQVDDVQFAANWSVVVQWSEESRYRMIDELTASSMIDAVGNRNHGVLPWLKLHW
;
A
#
# COMPACT_ATOMS: atom_id res chain seq x y z
N MET A 1 -1.61 -7.45 10.07
CA MET A 1 -2.48 -6.24 10.11
C MET A 1 -2.81 -5.76 8.71
N ALA A 2 -1.85 -5.74 7.78
CA ALA A 2 -2.10 -5.40 6.39
C ALA A 2 -3.20 -6.28 5.75
N GLU A 3 -3.12 -7.62 5.91
CA GLU A 3 -4.14 -8.51 5.33
C GLU A 3 -5.53 -8.25 5.89
N ALA A 4 -5.65 -8.09 7.21
CA ALA A 4 -6.94 -7.80 7.85
C ALA A 4 -7.58 -6.52 7.29
N LYS A 5 -6.79 -5.48 6.97
CA LYS A 5 -7.32 -4.25 6.35
C LYS A 5 -7.76 -4.46 4.90
N TYR A 6 -7.08 -5.34 4.18
CA TYR A 6 -7.50 -5.71 2.83
C TYR A 6 -8.78 -6.57 2.84
N GLU A 7 -8.89 -7.51 3.77
CA GLU A 7 -10.10 -8.30 3.99
C GLU A 7 -11.29 -7.41 4.38
N ASP A 8 -11.08 -6.44 5.28
CA ASP A 8 -12.07 -5.41 5.61
C ASP A 8 -12.50 -4.63 4.35
N ALA A 9 -11.56 -4.27 3.47
CA ALA A 9 -11.86 -3.56 2.23
C ALA A 9 -12.75 -4.39 1.29
N LEU A 10 -12.45 -5.68 1.14
CA LEU A 10 -13.27 -6.62 0.34
C LEU A 10 -14.69 -6.71 0.90
N LEU A 11 -14.83 -6.86 2.22
CA LEU A 11 -16.13 -6.92 2.88
C LEU A 11 -16.92 -5.63 2.65
N LEU A 12 -16.28 -4.47 2.84
CA LEU A 12 -16.93 -3.17 2.64
C LEU A 12 -17.42 -2.96 1.21
N LEU A 13 -16.64 -3.36 0.20
CA LEU A 13 -17.06 -3.27 -1.19
C LEU A 13 -18.28 -4.16 -1.45
N SER A 14 -18.26 -5.41 -0.96
CA SER A 14 -19.40 -6.35 -1.12
C SER A 14 -20.69 -5.84 -0.48
N HIS A 15 -20.59 -4.98 0.55
CA HIS A 15 -21.71 -4.33 1.23
C HIS A 15 -21.99 -2.90 0.72
N ARG A 16 -21.54 -2.55 -0.49
CA ARG A 16 -21.79 -1.26 -1.15
C ARG A 16 -21.30 -0.06 -0.34
N ARG A 17 -20.11 -0.19 0.27
CA ARG A 17 -19.40 0.90 0.97
C ARG A 17 -18.09 1.27 0.24
N PRO A 18 -18.15 1.75 -1.02
CA PRO A 18 -16.97 1.92 -1.86
C PRO A 18 -15.93 2.91 -1.33
N SER A 19 -16.33 4.08 -0.79
CA SER A 19 -15.40 5.03 -0.16
C SER A 19 -14.59 4.40 0.97
N ASN A 20 -15.24 3.63 1.85
CA ASN A 20 -14.57 3.00 2.97
C ASN A 20 -13.69 1.84 2.52
N ALA A 21 -14.13 1.10 1.50
CA ALA A 21 -13.36 0.01 0.90
C ALA A 21 -12.05 0.53 0.28
N PHE A 22 -12.14 1.58 -0.55
CA PHE A 22 -10.98 2.27 -1.14
C PHE A 22 -10.03 2.78 -0.04
N TYR A 23 -10.60 3.38 1.00
CA TYR A 23 -9.84 3.91 2.13
C TYR A 23 -9.07 2.81 2.87
N MET A 24 -9.73 1.70 3.21
CA MET A 24 -9.11 0.55 3.90
C MET A 24 -8.05 -0.16 3.04
N ALA A 25 -8.27 -0.27 1.73
CA ALA A 25 -7.32 -0.89 0.81
C ALA A 25 -5.98 -0.15 0.79
N GLY A 26 -5.98 1.19 0.80
CA GLY A 26 -4.74 1.97 0.88
C GLY A 26 -3.99 1.79 2.20
N TYR A 27 -4.69 1.67 3.34
CA TYR A 27 -4.04 1.35 4.61
C TYR A 27 -3.38 -0.03 4.61
N ALA A 28 -3.93 -1.02 3.91
CA ALA A 28 -3.29 -2.32 3.80
C ALA A 28 -1.88 -2.19 3.22
N VAL A 29 -1.72 -1.36 2.17
CA VAL A 29 -0.43 -1.08 1.54
C VAL A 29 0.47 -0.24 2.45
N GLU A 30 -0.05 0.81 3.09
CA GLU A 30 0.71 1.64 4.02
C GLU A 30 1.31 0.82 5.18
N ILE A 31 0.48 -0.01 5.82
CA ILE A 31 0.89 -0.91 6.91
C ILE A 31 1.95 -1.88 6.40
N GLY A 32 1.79 -2.38 5.18
CA GLY A 32 2.78 -3.21 4.53
C GLY A 32 4.15 -2.55 4.43
N PHE A 33 4.22 -1.37 3.83
CA PHE A 33 5.49 -0.63 3.76
C PHE A 33 6.07 -0.34 5.13
N LYS A 34 5.23 0.04 6.10
CA LYS A 34 5.68 0.29 7.47
C LYS A 34 6.20 -0.98 8.17
N ALA A 35 5.69 -2.16 7.81
CA ALA A 35 6.26 -3.44 8.24
C ALA A 35 7.66 -3.67 7.65
N CYS A 36 7.84 -3.46 6.33
CA CYS A 36 9.18 -3.51 5.71
C CYS A 36 10.17 -2.55 6.38
N ILE A 37 9.74 -1.32 6.66
CA ILE A 37 10.59 -0.31 7.32
C ILE A 37 10.97 -0.77 8.73
N ALA A 38 10.02 -1.31 9.49
CA ALA A 38 10.27 -1.77 10.86
C ALA A 38 11.33 -2.88 10.91
N LEU A 39 11.39 -3.76 9.90
CA LEU A 39 12.41 -4.82 9.79
C LEU A 39 13.83 -4.28 9.60
N GLN A 40 14.01 -3.02 9.19
CA GLN A 40 15.33 -2.40 9.06
C GLN A 40 15.92 -1.94 10.40
N PHE A 41 15.12 -1.87 11.47
CA PHE A 41 15.61 -1.42 12.78
C PHE A 41 16.36 -2.53 13.51
N ALA A 42 17.61 -2.25 13.90
CA ALA A 42 18.40 -3.16 14.72
C ALA A 42 18.13 -2.94 16.22
N ALA A 43 17.97 -4.02 16.98
CA ALA A 43 17.59 -3.98 18.39
C ALA A 43 18.57 -3.22 19.32
N HIS A 44 19.81 -3.03 18.89
CA HIS A 44 20.87 -2.38 19.67
C HIS A 44 21.35 -1.05 19.06
N SER A 45 20.59 -0.48 18.13
CA SER A 45 20.87 0.84 17.59
C SER A 45 19.71 1.79 17.84
N ILE A 46 20.04 3.07 18.04
CA ILE A 46 19.05 4.13 17.98
C ILE A 46 19.04 4.61 16.52
N PRO A 47 17.95 4.42 15.78
CA PRO A 47 17.88 4.86 14.39
C PRO A 47 17.92 6.39 14.30
N ASP A 48 18.34 6.89 13.13
CA ASP A 48 18.36 8.32 12.87
C ASP A 48 16.96 8.94 13.08
N ARG A 49 16.92 10.05 13.82
CA ARG A 49 15.65 10.70 14.19
C ARG A 49 14.87 11.16 12.97
N ARG A 50 15.55 11.66 11.93
CA ARG A 50 14.86 12.16 10.72
C ARG A 50 14.23 10.99 9.97
N PHE A 51 14.93 9.87 9.88
CA PHE A 51 14.40 8.64 9.31
C PHE A 51 13.13 8.20 10.06
N VAL A 52 13.19 8.08 11.40
CA VAL A 52 12.03 7.71 12.22
C VAL A 52 10.86 8.66 12.01
N SER A 53 11.11 9.98 11.98
CA SER A 53 10.05 10.96 11.71
C SER A 53 9.44 10.81 10.32
N ALA A 54 10.22 10.46 9.31
CA ALA A 54 9.73 10.27 7.94
C ALA A 54 8.78 9.06 7.81
N VAL A 55 8.94 8.03 8.65
CA VAL A 55 8.04 6.85 8.67
C VAL A 55 6.58 7.22 8.97
N TYR A 56 6.33 8.34 9.64
CA TYR A 56 4.97 8.79 9.96
C TYR A 56 4.22 9.40 8.77
N THR A 57 4.84 9.52 7.59
CA THR A 57 4.14 9.91 6.36
C THR A 57 3.05 8.90 5.98
N HIS A 58 2.05 9.40 5.26
CA HIS A 58 1.00 8.59 4.61
C HIS A 58 1.22 8.49 3.09
N SER A 59 2.30 9.09 2.58
CA SER A 59 2.66 9.06 1.17
C SER A 59 3.24 7.69 0.80
N LEU A 60 2.47 6.86 0.08
CA LEU A 60 2.94 5.55 -0.38
C LEU A 60 4.19 5.66 -1.29
N LYS A 61 4.32 6.77 -2.03
CA LYS A 61 5.49 7.07 -2.86
C LYS A 61 6.75 7.33 -2.05
N GLU A 62 6.63 7.92 -0.87
CA GLU A 62 7.76 8.11 0.04
C GLU A 62 8.07 6.82 0.79
N LEU A 63 7.03 6.12 1.24
CA LEU A 63 7.18 4.89 2.03
C LEU A 63 7.90 3.77 1.27
N VAL A 64 7.68 3.61 -0.04
CA VAL A 64 8.47 2.65 -0.84
C VAL A 64 9.97 2.96 -0.84
N GLY A 65 10.32 4.25 -0.78
CA GLY A 65 11.70 4.71 -0.68
C GLY A 65 12.29 4.43 0.70
N LEU A 66 11.55 4.76 1.76
CA LEU A 66 11.95 4.46 3.14
C LEU A 66 12.06 2.95 3.40
N ALA A 67 11.23 2.14 2.73
CA ALA A 67 11.28 0.69 2.78
C ALA A 67 12.51 0.09 2.05
N GLY A 68 13.27 0.90 1.30
CA GLY A 68 14.40 0.42 0.50
C GLY A 68 13.99 -0.33 -0.77
N LEU A 69 12.70 -0.30 -1.14
CA LEU A 69 12.13 -1.12 -2.21
C LEU A 69 12.05 -0.41 -3.57
N THR A 70 12.50 0.85 -3.68
CA THR A 70 12.40 1.63 -4.94
C THR A 70 13.03 0.92 -6.14
N GLY A 71 14.21 0.29 -5.96
CA GLY A 71 14.90 -0.38 -7.06
C GLY A 71 14.12 -1.59 -7.57
N GLU A 72 13.66 -2.42 -6.65
CA GLU A 72 12.88 -3.61 -6.97
C GLU A 72 11.50 -3.28 -7.52
N MET A 73 10.81 -2.29 -6.94
CA MET A 73 9.53 -1.80 -7.46
C MET A 73 9.68 -1.34 -8.91
N LYS A 74 10.70 -0.54 -9.23
CA LYS A 74 10.97 -0.12 -10.61
C LYS A 74 11.25 -1.29 -11.54
N GLN A 75 12.05 -2.26 -11.11
CA GLN A 75 12.32 -3.46 -11.89
C GLN A 75 11.03 -4.24 -12.16
N ARG A 76 10.20 -4.42 -11.12
CA ARG A 76 8.91 -5.09 -11.26
C ARG A 76 7.97 -4.35 -12.21
N GLN A 77 7.96 -3.02 -12.22
CA GLN A 77 7.17 -2.24 -13.17
C GLN A 77 7.65 -2.42 -14.63
N VAL A 78 8.94 -2.66 -14.86
CA VAL A 78 9.49 -2.96 -16.19
C VAL A 78 9.08 -4.36 -16.64
N ASP A 79 9.20 -5.34 -15.74
CA ASP A 79 8.95 -6.75 -16.04
C ASP A 79 7.45 -7.10 -16.12
N ASP A 80 6.61 -6.30 -15.48
CA ASP A 80 5.18 -6.56 -15.33
C ASP A 80 4.36 -5.27 -15.51
N VAL A 81 3.84 -5.09 -16.72
CA VAL A 81 3.02 -3.93 -17.11
C VAL A 81 1.73 -3.84 -16.29
N GLN A 82 1.15 -4.97 -15.87
CA GLN A 82 -0.05 -4.98 -15.04
C GLN A 82 0.28 -4.52 -13.62
N PHE A 83 1.41 -4.95 -13.06
CA PHE A 83 1.90 -4.40 -11.80
C PHE A 83 2.17 -2.89 -11.92
N ALA A 84 2.75 -2.42 -13.03
CA ALA A 84 2.97 -0.98 -13.24
C ALA A 84 1.65 -0.19 -13.24
N ALA A 85 0.60 -0.71 -13.88
CA ALA A 85 -0.73 -0.12 -13.86
C ALA A 85 -1.33 -0.14 -12.45
N ASN A 86 -1.27 -1.27 -11.75
CA ASN A 86 -1.76 -1.41 -10.38
C ASN A 86 -1.05 -0.47 -9.42
N TRP A 87 0.28 -0.37 -9.50
CA TRP A 87 1.05 0.60 -8.73
C TRP A 87 0.58 2.02 -9.00
N SER A 88 0.32 2.39 -10.26
CA SER A 88 -0.16 3.73 -10.63
C SER A 88 -1.54 4.07 -10.04
N VAL A 89 -2.39 3.07 -9.79
CA VAL A 89 -3.68 3.23 -9.10
C VAL A 89 -3.45 3.38 -7.60
N VAL A 90 -2.67 2.49 -7.00
CA VAL A 90 -2.43 2.46 -5.54
C VAL A 90 -1.81 3.76 -5.05
N VAL A 91 -0.81 4.31 -5.76
CA VAL A 91 -0.13 5.55 -5.34
C VAL A 91 -0.95 6.83 -5.49
N GLN A 92 -2.18 6.75 -6.00
CA GLN A 92 -3.12 7.88 -5.98
C GLN A 92 -3.88 7.95 -4.65
N TRP A 93 -3.77 6.93 -3.82
CA TRP A 93 -4.35 6.95 -2.49
C TRP A 93 -3.68 7.99 -1.59
N SER A 94 -4.51 8.65 -0.79
CA SER A 94 -4.11 9.48 0.34
C SER A 94 -5.12 9.29 1.47
N GLU A 95 -4.70 9.56 2.71
CA GLU A 95 -5.60 9.50 3.87
C GLU A 95 -6.81 10.45 3.76
N GLU A 96 -6.64 11.56 3.03
CA GLU A 96 -7.72 12.53 2.74
C GLU A 96 -8.87 11.92 1.93
N SER A 97 -8.64 10.77 1.28
CA SER A 97 -9.69 10.02 0.58
C SER A 97 -10.87 9.64 1.48
N ARG A 98 -10.66 9.63 2.81
CA ARG A 98 -11.72 9.49 3.82
C ARG A 98 -12.85 10.52 3.65
N TYR A 99 -12.53 11.73 3.17
CA TYR A 99 -13.49 12.82 3.03
C TYR A 99 -14.06 12.93 1.60
N ARG A 100 -13.71 12.00 0.71
CA ARG A 100 -14.19 11.97 -0.67
C ARG A 100 -15.25 10.91 -0.85
N MET A 101 -16.17 11.17 -1.77
CA MET A 101 -17.08 10.15 -2.30
C MET A 101 -16.34 9.40 -3.40
N ILE A 102 -16.12 8.11 -3.20
CA ILE A 102 -15.50 7.22 -4.19
C ILE A 102 -16.61 6.32 -4.73
N ASP A 103 -16.70 6.25 -6.05
CA ASP A 103 -17.64 5.36 -6.73
C ASP A 103 -17.15 3.90 -6.68
N GLU A 104 -18.06 2.98 -7.01
CA GLU A 104 -17.80 1.54 -6.95
C GLU A 104 -16.73 1.07 -7.95
N LEU A 105 -16.65 1.70 -9.12
CA LEU A 105 -15.65 1.36 -10.13
C LEU A 105 -14.25 1.72 -9.63
N THR A 106 -14.08 2.95 -9.13
CA THR A 106 -12.81 3.41 -8.56
C THR A 106 -12.38 2.57 -7.36
N ALA A 107 -13.30 2.21 -6.47
CA ALA A 107 -13.02 1.34 -5.34
C ALA A 107 -12.62 -0.08 -5.78
N SER A 108 -13.30 -0.64 -6.77
CA SER A 108 -13.00 -1.96 -7.33
C SER A 108 -11.62 -1.99 -7.97
N SER A 109 -11.27 -0.96 -8.75
CA SER A 109 -9.93 -0.81 -9.35
C SER A 109 -8.83 -0.75 -8.28
N MET A 110 -9.06 -0.02 -7.19
CA MET A 110 -8.13 0.01 -6.06
C MET A 110 -7.99 -1.37 -5.40
N ILE A 111 -9.09 -2.08 -5.15
CA ILE A 111 -9.05 -3.41 -4.52
C ILE A 111 -8.30 -4.42 -5.38
N ASP A 112 -8.55 -4.44 -6.69
CA ASP A 112 -7.81 -5.30 -7.62
C ASP A 112 -6.33 -4.90 -7.64
N ALA A 113 -6.02 -3.61 -7.78
CA ALA A 113 -4.64 -3.14 -7.79
C ALA A 113 -3.86 -3.50 -6.51
N VAL A 114 -4.53 -3.51 -5.35
CA VAL A 114 -3.92 -3.91 -4.09
C VAL A 114 -3.73 -5.43 -4.02
N GLY A 115 -4.76 -6.24 -4.26
CA GLY A 115 -4.72 -7.67 -3.94
C GLY A 115 -4.77 -8.64 -5.11
N ASN A 116 -4.64 -8.17 -6.35
CA ASN A 116 -4.50 -9.04 -7.51
C ASN A 116 -3.39 -10.08 -7.26
N ARG A 117 -3.71 -11.36 -7.47
CA ARG A 117 -2.85 -12.48 -7.06
C ARG A 117 -1.44 -12.42 -7.65
N ASN A 118 -1.31 -11.98 -8.89
CA ASN A 118 -0.05 -12.03 -9.63
C ASN A 118 0.59 -10.65 -9.80
N HIS A 119 -0.24 -9.60 -9.83
CA HIS A 119 0.15 -8.24 -10.21
C HIS A 119 -0.18 -7.22 -9.12
N GLY A 120 -0.67 -7.66 -7.97
CA GLY A 120 -1.10 -6.79 -6.88
C GLY A 120 0.07 -6.28 -6.04
N VAL A 121 -0.09 -5.07 -5.52
CA VAL A 121 0.95 -4.42 -4.69
C VAL A 121 1.11 -5.14 -3.35
N LEU A 122 0.03 -5.59 -2.71
CA LEU A 122 0.09 -6.26 -1.40
C LEU A 122 0.76 -7.65 -1.49
N PRO A 123 0.42 -8.54 -2.45
CA PRO A 123 1.15 -9.79 -2.64
C PRO A 123 2.64 -9.60 -2.94
N TRP A 124 3.01 -8.61 -3.76
CA TRP A 124 4.41 -8.26 -4.00
C TRP A 124 5.11 -7.84 -2.71
N LEU A 125 4.47 -6.95 -1.96
CA LEU A 125 5.00 -6.43 -0.71
C LEU A 125 5.23 -7.52 0.36
N LYS A 126 4.37 -8.55 0.41
CA LYS A 126 4.52 -9.73 1.27
C LYS A 126 5.75 -10.59 0.96
N LEU A 127 6.47 -10.33 -0.12
CA LEU A 127 7.74 -10.99 -0.39
C LEU A 127 8.89 -10.38 0.45
N HIS A 128 8.63 -9.24 1.10
CA HIS A 128 9.62 -8.41 1.81
C HIS A 128 9.39 -8.28 3.31
N TRP A 129 8.34 -8.94 3.85
CA TRP A 129 8.10 -9.09 5.28
C TRP A 129 7.55 -10.49 5.59
#